data_AF-A0A7S1CWA1-F1
#
_entry.id   AF-A0A7S1CWA1-F1
#
_cell.length_a   1.000
_cell.length_b   1.000
_cell.length_c   1.000
_cell.angle_alpha   90.00
_cell.angle_beta   90.00
_cell.angle_gamma   90.00
#
_symmetry.space_group_name_H-M   'P 1'
#
loop_
_entity.id
_entity.type
_entity.pdbx_description
1 polymer ?
#
loop_
_entity_poly.entity_id
_entity_poly.type
_entity_poly.pdbx_seq_one_letter_code
_entity_poly.pdbx_strand_id
1 'polypeptide(L)'
;PWATSIEEFLEKMRLALESDHVSSHIHAWIDLVFGIHARGEGAIKHYNVFHYMTYDEIATKHLDEAKEDAAQHRALLMQAQEFGRSPDVLFKASHPRKKARESRSGLSKLL
;
A
#
# COMPACT_ATOMS: atom_id res chain seq x y z
N PRO A 1 2.70 -29.67 3.15
CA PRO A 1 2.27 -28.41 2.48
C PRO A 1 1.03 -27.85 3.19
N TRP A 2 0.88 -26.53 3.28
CA TRP A 2 -0.22 -25.88 4.02
C TRP A 2 -1.44 -25.56 3.13
N ALA A 3 -1.37 -25.80 1.82
CA ALA A 3 -2.50 -25.81 0.89
C ALA A 3 -2.25 -26.91 -0.15
N THR A 4 -3.34 -27.50 -0.66
CA THR A 4 -3.34 -28.64 -1.59
C THR A 4 -3.99 -28.33 -2.94
N SER A 5 -4.73 -27.22 -3.03
CA SER A 5 -5.29 -26.68 -4.27
C SER A 5 -5.23 -25.14 -4.29
N ILE A 6 -5.52 -24.55 -5.47
CA ILE A 6 -5.60 -23.09 -5.64
C ILE A 6 -6.75 -22.51 -4.80
N GLU A 7 -7.88 -23.21 -4.75
CA GLU A 7 -9.06 -22.83 -3.99
C GLU A 7 -8.75 -22.77 -2.50
N GLU A 8 -8.09 -23.80 -1.96
CA GLU A 8 -7.69 -23.85 -0.56
C GLU A 8 -6.66 -22.76 -0.22
N PHE A 9 -5.73 -22.48 -1.14
CA PHE A 9 -4.78 -21.36 -0.99
C PHE A 9 -5.52 -20.02 -0.89
N LEU A 10 -6.44 -19.74 -1.82
CA LEU A 10 -7.20 -18.49 -1.84
C LEU A 10 -8.08 -18.33 -0.60
N GLU A 11 -8.74 -19.40 -0.18
CA GLU A 11 -9.54 -19.41 1.05
C GLU A 11 -8.69 -19.06 2.27
N LYS A 12 -7.53 -19.71 2.42
CA LYS A 12 -6.60 -19.47 3.53
C LYS A 12 -6.04 -18.04 3.52
N MET A 13 -5.67 -17.51 2.36
CA MET A 13 -5.20 -16.13 2.23
C MET A 13 -6.28 -15.12 2.60
N ARG A 14 -7.54 -15.36 2.18
CA ARG A 14 -8.67 -14.51 2.56
C ARG A 14 -8.95 -14.58 4.07
N LEU A 15 -8.95 -15.78 4.66
CA LEU A 15 -9.14 -15.94 6.11
C LEU A 15 -8.05 -15.24 6.91
N ALA A 16 -6.79 -15.28 6.45
CA ALA A 16 -5.69 -14.56 7.07
C ALA A 16 -5.87 -13.03 6.98
N LEU A 17 -6.25 -12.52 5.81
CA LEU A 17 -6.52 -11.10 5.58
C LEU A 17 -7.66 -10.56 6.47
N GLU A 18 -8.71 -11.36 6.68
CA GLU A 18 -9.87 -11.00 7.51
C GLU A 18 -9.71 -11.31 9.00
N SER A 19 -8.52 -11.79 9.42
CA SER A 19 -8.25 -12.12 10.82
C SER A 19 -8.24 -10.88 11.73
N ASP A 20 -8.44 -11.10 13.04
CA ASP A 20 -8.34 -10.03 14.05
C ASP A 20 -6.92 -9.44 14.10
N HIS A 21 -5.89 -10.27 13.83
CA HIS A 21 -4.52 -9.82 13.75
C HIS A 21 -4.36 -8.77 12.64
N VAL A 22 -4.74 -9.10 11.40
CA VAL A 22 -4.63 -8.15 10.28
C VAL A 22 -5.55 -6.95 10.50
N SER A 23 -6.82 -7.16 10.89
CA SER A 23 -7.75 -6.06 11.16
C SER A 23 -7.19 -5.02 12.14
N SER A 24 -6.49 -5.47 13.19
CA SER A 24 -5.93 -4.59 14.21
C SER A 24 -4.60 -3.92 13.81
N HIS A 25 -3.96 -4.31 12.70
CA HIS A 25 -2.66 -3.78 12.25
C HIS A 25 -2.68 -3.18 10.84
N ILE A 26 -3.69 -3.45 10.02
CA ILE A 26 -3.73 -3.04 8.60
C ILE A 26 -3.62 -1.51 8.40
N HIS A 27 -4.05 -0.71 9.39
CA HIS A 27 -3.88 0.74 9.41
C HIS A 27 -2.42 1.19 9.22
N ALA A 28 -1.45 0.45 9.77
CA ALA A 28 -0.03 0.76 9.59
C ALA A 28 0.44 0.48 8.14
N TRP A 29 -0.07 -0.57 7.50
CA TRP A 29 0.20 -0.80 6.07
C TRP A 29 -0.45 0.28 5.19
N ILE A 30 -1.67 0.70 5.53
CA ILE A 30 -2.36 1.81 4.87
C ILE A 30 -1.57 3.11 5.00
N ASP A 31 -0.99 3.39 6.18
CA ASP A 31 -0.11 4.55 6.40
C ASP A 31 1.16 4.53 5.53
N LEU A 32 1.71 3.34 5.23
CA LEU A 32 2.87 3.17 4.34
C LEU A 32 2.52 3.39 2.86
N VAL A 33 1.36 2.91 2.42
CA VAL A 33 1.01 2.93 0.99
C VAL A 33 0.33 4.23 0.57
N PHE A 34 -0.57 4.77 1.40
CA PHE A 34 -1.43 5.90 1.06
C PHE A 34 -1.31 7.08 2.01
N GLY A 35 -0.54 6.94 3.09
CA GLY A 35 -0.63 7.83 4.24
C GLY A 35 0.65 8.56 4.62
N ILE A 36 0.76 8.83 5.91
CA ILE A 36 1.84 9.64 6.51
C ILE A 36 3.24 9.07 6.35
N HIS A 37 3.37 7.80 5.96
CA HIS A 37 4.64 7.12 5.78
C HIS A 37 4.89 6.73 4.31
N ALA A 38 4.07 7.24 3.38
CA ALA A 38 4.25 7.02 1.95
C ALA A 38 5.28 7.96 1.30
N ARG A 39 5.62 9.09 1.94
CA ARG A 39 6.60 10.09 1.45
C ARG A 39 7.42 10.68 2.60
N GLY A 40 8.47 11.42 2.25
CA GLY A 40 9.24 12.26 3.18
C GLY A 40 9.93 11.48 4.30
N GLU A 41 10.12 12.14 5.46
CA GLU A 41 10.80 11.55 6.62
C GLU A 41 10.12 10.28 7.15
N GLY A 42 8.78 10.23 7.07
CA GLY A 42 8.01 9.03 7.43
C GLY A 42 8.42 7.82 6.60
N ALA A 43 8.54 7.99 5.28
CA ALA A 43 9.00 6.92 4.40
C ALA A 43 10.45 6.50 4.72
N ILE A 44 11.37 7.44 4.97
CA ILE A 44 12.76 7.14 5.31
C ILE A 44 12.84 6.30 6.59
N LYS A 45 12.16 6.74 7.64
CA LYS A 45 12.16 6.07 8.95
C LYS A 45 11.61 4.63 8.88
N HIS A 46 10.68 4.39 7.96
CA HIS A 46 10.05 3.08 7.76
C HIS A 46 10.66 2.27 6.61
N TYR A 47 11.80 2.71 6.04
CA TYR A 47 12.46 2.05 4.91
C TYR A 47 11.52 1.85 3.70
N ASN A 48 10.66 2.84 3.44
CA ASN A 48 9.60 2.83 2.45
C ASN A 48 9.82 3.87 1.32
N VAL A 49 11.09 4.15 0.99
CA VAL A 49 11.46 5.07 -0.10
C VAL A 49 11.68 4.27 -1.37
N PHE A 50 11.01 4.68 -2.45
CA PHE A 50 11.12 4.07 -3.78
C PHE A 50 11.89 4.98 -4.72
N HIS A 51 12.18 4.49 -5.93
CA HIS A 51 12.82 5.30 -6.96
C HIS A 51 11.95 6.51 -7.29
N TYR A 52 12.56 7.69 -7.47
CA TYR A 52 11.84 8.97 -7.60
C TYR A 52 10.83 9.00 -8.75
N MET A 53 11.14 8.32 -9.87
CA MET A 53 10.22 8.18 -11.02
C MET A 53 8.96 7.34 -10.74
N THR A 54 8.86 6.67 -9.58
CA THR A 54 7.64 5.97 -9.19
C THR A 54 6.58 6.91 -8.62
N TYR A 55 6.97 8.11 -8.21
CA TYR A 55 6.07 9.13 -7.67
C TYR A 55 5.55 10.00 -8.81
N ASP A 56 4.23 10.00 -9.03
CA ASP A 56 3.61 10.62 -10.21
C ASP A 56 3.95 12.11 -10.31
N GLU A 57 3.90 12.82 -9.18
CA GLU A 57 4.23 14.24 -9.09
C GLU A 57 5.67 14.57 -9.55
N ILE A 58 6.60 13.64 -9.38
CA ILE A 58 7.99 13.78 -9.81
C ILE A 58 8.16 13.32 -11.25
N ALA A 59 7.53 12.20 -11.62
CA ALA A 59 7.60 11.64 -12.96
C ALA A 59 7.04 12.60 -14.01
N THR A 60 5.89 13.22 -13.76
CA THR A 60 5.29 14.21 -14.67
C THR A 60 6.21 15.39 -14.90
N LYS A 61 6.84 15.92 -13.85
CA LYS A 61 7.79 17.03 -13.96
C LYS A 61 8.96 16.67 -14.87
N HIS A 62 9.58 15.51 -14.68
CA HIS A 62 10.71 15.09 -15.52
C HIS A 62 10.32 14.76 -16.95
N LEU A 63 9.12 14.21 -17.18
CA LEU A 63 8.59 14.01 -18.52
C LEU A 63 8.36 15.35 -19.22
N ASP A 64 7.81 16.34 -18.51
CA ASP A 64 7.61 17.69 -19.04
C ASP A 64 8.93 18.38 -19.40
N GLU A 65 9.95 18.27 -18.54
CA GLU A 65 11.29 18.80 -18.79
C GLU A 65 11.98 18.16 -20.00
N ALA A 66 11.70 16.87 -20.27
CA ALA A 66 12.31 16.13 -21.37
C ALA A 66 11.57 16.26 -22.72
N LYS A 67 10.48 17.04 -22.81
CA LYS A 67 9.63 17.11 -24.02
C LYS A 67 10.37 17.41 -25.32
N GLU A 68 11.41 18.24 -25.25
CA GLU A 68 12.20 18.64 -26.42
C GLU A 68 13.27 17.61 -26.81
N ASP A 69 13.61 16.66 -25.92
CA ASP A 69 14.50 15.52 -26.20
C ASP A 69 13.67 14.23 -26.30
N ALA A 70 13.31 13.87 -27.54
CA ALA A 70 12.49 12.70 -27.81
C ALA A 70 13.09 11.37 -27.30
N ALA A 71 14.42 11.25 -27.27
CA ALA A 71 15.08 10.03 -26.79
C ALA A 71 14.99 9.94 -25.27
N GLN A 72 15.28 11.04 -24.57
CA GLN A 72 15.16 11.12 -23.12
C GLN A 72 13.71 10.96 -22.66
N HIS A 73 12.76 11.66 -23.30
CA HIS A 73 11.33 11.54 -23.00
C HIS A 73 10.86 10.09 -23.10
N ARG A 74 11.25 9.39 -24.18
CA ARG A 74 10.89 7.98 -24.38
C ARG A 74 11.48 7.08 -23.31
N ALA A 75 12.73 7.30 -22.91
CA ALA A 75 13.38 6.52 -21.85
C ALA A 75 12.68 6.72 -20.49
N LEU A 76 12.34 7.96 -20.12
CA LEU A 76 11.62 8.27 -18.89
C LEU A 76 10.20 7.71 -18.87
N LEU A 77 9.50 7.75 -20.01
CA LEU A 77 8.16 7.19 -20.14
C LEU A 77 8.18 5.67 -19.92
N MET A 78 9.12 4.98 -20.57
CA MET A 78 9.34 3.54 -20.38
C MET A 78 9.65 3.22 -18.91
N GLN A 79 10.51 4.01 -18.27
CA GLN A 79 10.83 3.84 -16.86
C GLN A 79 9.56 3.90 -15.98
N ALA A 80 8.70 4.90 -16.20
CA ALA A 80 7.48 5.10 -15.42
C ALA A 80 6.39 4.04 -15.69
N GLN A 81 6.41 3.41 -16.87
CA GLN A 81 5.44 2.37 -17.25
C GLN A 81 5.83 0.98 -16.70
N GLU A 82 7.12 0.64 -16.75
CA GLU A 82 7.58 -0.73 -16.49
C GLU A 82 8.04 -0.95 -15.04
N PHE A 83 8.47 0.09 -14.33
CA PHE A 83 9.10 -0.05 -13.00
C PHE A 83 8.23 0.43 -11.83
N GLY A 84 6.92 0.46 -12.07
CA GLY A 84 5.91 0.69 -11.05
C GLY A 84 5.55 2.15 -10.83
N ARG A 85 4.32 2.37 -10.33
CA ARG A 85 3.79 3.66 -9.90
C ARG A 85 3.33 3.55 -8.45
N SER A 86 3.90 4.39 -7.61
CA SER A 86 3.50 4.52 -6.21
C SER A 86 2.14 5.23 -6.16
N PRO A 87 1.18 4.77 -5.35
CA PRO A 87 -0.07 5.48 -5.15
C PRO A 87 0.13 6.89 -4.57
N ASP A 88 -0.89 7.72 -4.73
CA ASP A 88 -0.95 9.06 -4.15
C ASP A 88 -1.09 9.02 -2.63
N VAL A 89 -0.57 10.06 -1.98
CA VAL A 89 -0.81 10.30 -0.56
C VAL A 89 -2.22 10.85 -0.37
N LEU A 90 -3.11 10.05 0.21
CA LEU A 90 -4.52 10.38 0.41
C LEU A 90 -4.78 11.15 1.72
N PHE A 91 -3.91 11.00 2.72
CA PHE A 91 -4.07 11.64 4.03
C PHE A 91 -2.73 11.89 4.72
N LYS A 92 -2.72 12.87 5.63
CA LYS A 92 -1.52 13.36 6.34
C LYS A 92 -1.56 13.13 7.86
N ALA A 93 -2.59 12.47 8.38
CA ALA A 93 -2.66 12.00 9.76
C ALA A 93 -2.67 10.47 9.77
N SER A 94 -2.20 9.84 10.86
CA SER A 94 -2.19 8.37 10.95
C SER A 94 -3.59 7.80 10.78
N HIS A 95 -3.69 6.73 9.99
CA HIS A 95 -4.95 6.07 9.70
C HIS A 95 -5.54 5.47 10.99
N PRO A 96 -6.85 5.65 11.25
CA PRO A 96 -7.47 5.12 12.45
C PRO A 96 -7.36 3.59 12.50
N ARG A 97 -7.04 3.07 13.68
CA ARG A 97 -7.00 1.63 13.94
C ARG A 97 -8.42 1.06 14.03
N LYS A 98 -8.70 -0.01 13.29
CA LYS A 98 -9.97 -0.74 13.39
C LYS A 98 -10.06 -1.42 14.77
N LYS A 99 -11.20 -1.29 15.44
CA LYS A 99 -11.46 -2.02 16.69
C LYS A 99 -11.48 -3.52 16.39
N ALA A 100 -10.81 -4.31 17.24
CA ALA A 100 -10.91 -5.76 17.18
C ALA A 100 -12.37 -6.17 17.34
N ARG A 101 -12.79 -7.23 16.65
CA ARG A 101 -14.16 -7.71 16.73
C ARG A 101 -14.41 -8.17 18.17
N GLU A 102 -15.41 -7.60 18.83
CA GLU A 102 -15.79 -8.09 20.15
C GLU A 102 -16.15 -9.57 20.03
N SER A 103 -15.55 -10.40 20.88
CA SER A 103 -15.87 -11.83 20.88
C SER A 103 -17.37 -11.98 21.11
N ARG A 104 -18.05 -12.81 20.33
CA ARG A 104 -19.48 -13.11 20.52
C ARG A 104 -19.77 -13.89 21.82
N SER A 105 -18.94 -13.77 22.86
CA SER A 105 -19.17 -14.42 24.16
C SER A 105 -20.20 -13.68 25.03
N GLY A 106 -20.71 -12.52 24.60
CA GLY A 106 -21.67 -11.72 25.37
C GLY A 106 -23.14 -12.10 25.15
N LEU A 107 -23.48 -12.85 24.10
CA LEU A 107 -24.87 -13.18 23.75
C LEU A 107 -25.40 -14.45 24.44
N SER A 108 -24.58 -15.19 25.18
CA SER A 108 -25.00 -16.40 25.91
C SER A 108 -25.48 -16.13 27.35
N LYS A 109 -25.77 -14.87 27.72
CA LYS A 109 -26.32 -14.50 29.04
C LYS A 109 -27.75 -13.92 28.99
N LEU A 110 -28.44 -14.03 27.85
CA LEU A 110 -29.79 -13.48 27.65
C LEU A 110 -30.82 -14.52 27.17
N LEU A 111 -30.54 -15.80 27.36
CA LEU A 111 -31.49 -16.91 27.33
C LEU A 111 -31.20 -17.82 28.53
#